data_AF-A0A1Q7BGP4-F1
#
_entry.id   AF-A0A1Q7BGP4-F1
#
_cell.length_a   1.000
_cell.length_b   1.000
_cell.length_c   1.000
_cell.angle_alpha   90.00
_cell.angle_beta   90.00
_cell.angle_gamma   90.00
#
_symmetry.space_group_name_H-M   'P 1'
#
loop_
_entity.id
_entity.type
_entity.pdbx_description
1 polymer ?
#
loop_
_entity_poly.entity_id
_entity_poly.type
_entity_poly.pdbx_seq_one_letter_code
_entity_poly.pdbx_strand_id
1 'polypeptide(L)'
;GHRRYTAAEVRRLYRVRALRQLGLPLQEIASVLDRTGDDLTDLRELLTAQLHQLRVQAERITRLQTQLVDLLNQLDGAAMPHPEQFLTTLEMISMYEQHFTQEQRDRLDERRAELGTEAVDAARTQVASMIEEAIRHQRAGTPFDDPAVRDLAGRWSALGAQFGTDGPQEQASARRLWDDNREEISRRVPWPAEDFIAAVEYLRQARGAA
;
A
#
# COMPACT_ATOMS: atom_id res chain seq x y z
N GLY A 1 11.89 -50.11 -29.83
CA GLY A 1 13.05 -50.17 -28.92
C GLY A 1 12.66 -49.58 -27.58
N HIS A 2 12.85 -50.30 -26.47
CA HIS A 2 12.53 -49.82 -25.13
C HIS A 2 13.69 -48.98 -24.58
N ARG A 3 13.39 -47.81 -23.98
CA ARG A 3 14.38 -47.06 -23.20
C ARG A 3 14.74 -47.88 -21.96
N ARG A 4 16.00 -48.30 -21.86
CA ARG A 4 16.55 -48.97 -20.69
C ARG A 4 17.16 -47.91 -19.80
N TYR A 5 16.55 -47.68 -18.65
CA TYR A 5 17.06 -46.76 -17.64
C TYR A 5 17.99 -47.50 -16.68
N THR A 6 19.14 -46.91 -16.42
CA THR A 6 20.05 -47.26 -15.33
C THR A 6 19.51 -46.76 -13.99
N ALA A 7 19.99 -47.32 -12.88
CA ALA A 7 19.60 -46.88 -11.54
C ALA A 7 19.86 -45.38 -11.29
N ALA A 8 20.90 -44.81 -11.92
CA ALA A 8 21.22 -43.39 -11.84
C ALA A 8 20.18 -42.52 -12.58
N GLU A 9 19.73 -42.96 -13.76
CA GLU A 9 18.70 -42.24 -14.52
C GLU A 9 17.34 -42.31 -13.82
N VAL A 10 17.02 -43.42 -13.16
CA VAL A 10 15.81 -43.52 -12.33
C VAL A 10 15.86 -42.53 -11.16
N ARG A 11 16.98 -42.45 -10.43
CA ARG A 11 17.16 -41.47 -9.35
C ARG A 11 17.02 -40.03 -9.85
N ARG A 12 17.58 -39.74 -11.03
CA ARG A 12 17.44 -38.43 -11.68
C ARG A 12 15.98 -38.09 -11.98
N LEU A 13 15.20 -39.04 -12.51
CA LEU A 13 13.77 -38.85 -12.76
C LEU A 13 12.98 -38.58 -11.46
N TYR A 14 13.28 -39.28 -10.37
CA TYR A 14 12.66 -38.99 -9.07
C TYR A 14 13.01 -37.59 -8.56
N ARG A 15 14.26 -37.16 -8.71
CA ARG A 15 14.71 -35.81 -8.33
C ARG A 15 14.01 -34.72 -9.15
N VAL A 16 13.90 -34.91 -10.47
CA VAL A 16 13.13 -34.00 -11.35
C VAL A 16 11.67 -33.94 -10.92
N ARG A 17 11.04 -35.09 -10.65
CA ARG A 17 9.63 -35.16 -10.22
C ARG A 17 9.40 -34.42 -8.91
N ALA A 18 10.27 -34.61 -7.92
CA ALA A 18 10.16 -33.93 -6.62
C ALA A 18 10.31 -32.41 -6.77
N LEU A 19 11.28 -31.94 -7.55
CA LEU A 19 11.49 -30.49 -7.78
C LEU A 19 10.34 -29.86 -8.58
N ARG A 20 9.75 -30.60 -9.53
CA ARG A 20 8.53 -30.16 -10.24
C ARG A 20 7.33 -30.00 -9.31
N GLN A 21 7.18 -30.87 -8.31
CA GLN A 21 6.12 -30.75 -7.31
C GLN A 21 6.28 -29.49 -6.43
N LEU A 22 7.50 -28.96 -6.31
CA LEU A 22 7.78 -27.71 -5.60
C LEU A 22 7.56 -26.45 -6.47
N GLY A 23 7.07 -26.62 -7.71
CA GLY A 23 6.74 -25.50 -8.59
C GLY A 23 7.90 -24.99 -9.45
N LEU A 24 9.07 -25.64 -9.42
CA LEU A 24 10.23 -25.23 -10.22
C LEU A 24 10.04 -25.55 -11.72
N PRO A 25 10.52 -24.68 -12.62
CA PRO A 25 10.43 -24.91 -14.06
C PRO A 25 11.46 -25.96 -14.52
N LEU A 26 11.10 -26.73 -15.56
CA LEU A 26 11.91 -27.87 -16.01
C LEU A 26 13.31 -27.46 -16.52
N GLN A 27 13.44 -26.24 -17.06
CA GLN A 27 14.70 -25.70 -17.57
C GLN A 27 15.72 -25.42 -16.44
N GLU A 28 15.27 -24.86 -15.31
CA GLU A 28 16.12 -24.61 -14.14
C GLU A 28 16.47 -25.91 -13.41
N ILE A 29 15.54 -26.87 -13.38
CA ILE A 29 15.82 -28.21 -12.86
C ILE A 29 16.88 -28.91 -13.73
N ALA A 30 16.80 -28.79 -15.05
CA ALA A 30 17.77 -29.38 -15.96
C ALA A 30 19.16 -28.77 -15.79
N SER A 31 19.26 -27.43 -15.71
CA SER A 31 20.55 -26.74 -15.57
C SER A 31 21.28 -27.07 -14.26
N VAL A 32 20.56 -27.29 -13.16
CA VAL A 32 21.14 -27.70 -11.87
C VAL A 32 21.50 -29.19 -11.86
N LEU A 33 20.75 -30.04 -12.55
CA LEU A 33 21.00 -31.50 -12.59
C LEU A 33 22.01 -31.94 -13.67
N ASP A 34 22.32 -31.08 -14.65
CA ASP A 34 23.32 -31.35 -15.70
C ASP A 34 24.74 -30.91 -15.33
N ARG A 35 24.91 -30.06 -14.30
CA ARG A 35 26.23 -29.76 -13.74
C ARG A 35 26.74 -31.00 -13.01
N THR A 36 27.74 -31.66 -13.58
CA THR A 36 28.38 -32.84 -13.00
C THR A 36 29.06 -32.50 -11.68
N GLY A 37 28.38 -32.81 -10.59
CA GLY A 37 28.89 -32.69 -9.23
C GLY A 37 27.72 -32.64 -8.27
N ASP A 38 27.84 -33.30 -7.12
CA ASP A 38 26.85 -33.26 -6.05
C ASP A 38 26.85 -31.88 -5.34
N ASP A 39 26.96 -30.80 -6.12
CA ASP A 39 27.04 -29.43 -5.64
C ASP A 39 25.65 -28.98 -5.23
N LEU A 40 25.37 -29.18 -3.95
CA LEU A 40 24.11 -28.82 -3.31
C LEU A 40 23.93 -27.30 -3.20
N THR A 41 24.94 -26.50 -3.57
CA THR A 41 24.91 -25.03 -3.47
C THR A 41 23.93 -24.44 -4.47
N ASP A 42 24.04 -24.80 -5.75
CA ASP A 42 23.11 -24.35 -6.81
C ASP A 42 21.66 -24.77 -6.52
N LEU A 43 21.47 -26.00 -6.03
CA LEU A 43 20.16 -26.50 -5.65
C LEU A 43 19.59 -25.74 -4.44
N ARG A 44 20.43 -25.42 -3.45
CA ARG A 44 20.02 -24.63 -2.28
C ARG A 44 19.59 -23.22 -2.69
N GLU A 45 20.34 -22.57 -3.58
CA GLU A 45 19.98 -21.23 -4.09
C GLU A 45 18.63 -21.27 -4.82
N LEU A 46 18.43 -22.23 -5.72
CA LEU A 46 17.18 -22.42 -6.45
C LEU A 46 15.98 -22.64 -5.50
N LEU A 47 16.13 -23.50 -4.51
CA LEU A 47 15.09 -23.75 -3.50
C LEU A 47 14.83 -22.52 -2.63
N THR A 48 15.87 -21.74 -2.31
CA THR A 48 15.74 -20.52 -1.51
C THR A 48 14.97 -19.44 -2.28
N ALA A 49 15.28 -19.26 -3.57
CA ALA A 49 14.55 -18.34 -4.45
C ALA A 49 13.08 -18.76 -4.58
N GLN A 50 12.81 -20.05 -4.77
CA GLN A 50 11.44 -20.56 -4.85
C GLN A 50 10.67 -20.39 -3.54
N LEU A 51 11.30 -20.65 -2.40
CA LEU A 51 10.70 -20.40 -1.08
C LEU A 51 10.36 -18.93 -0.88
N HIS A 52 11.25 -18.02 -1.30
CA HIS A 52 11.00 -16.58 -1.25
C HIS A 52 9.79 -16.20 -2.12
N GLN A 53 9.71 -16.69 -3.36
CA GLN A 53 8.57 -16.44 -4.25
C GLN A 53 7.25 -16.94 -3.64
N LEU A 54 7.25 -18.15 -3.07
CA LEU A 54 6.07 -18.72 -2.40
C LEU A 54 5.66 -17.91 -1.17
N ARG A 55 6.61 -17.39 -0.39
CA ARG A 55 6.32 -16.51 0.75
C ARG A 55 5.65 -15.20 0.30
N VAL A 56 6.19 -14.56 -0.73
CA VAL A 56 5.59 -13.34 -1.31
C VAL A 56 4.17 -13.61 -1.82
N GLN A 57 3.96 -14.76 -2.48
CA GLN A 57 2.62 -15.17 -2.92
C GLN A 57 1.67 -15.44 -1.75
N ALA A 58 2.15 -16.12 -0.70
CA ALA A 58 1.36 -16.40 0.49
C ALA A 58 0.96 -15.11 1.21
N GLU A 59 1.88 -14.16 1.39
CA GLU A 59 1.58 -12.84 1.96
C GLU A 59 0.52 -12.09 1.15
N ARG A 60 0.61 -12.15 -0.19
CA ARG A 60 -0.40 -11.57 -1.09
C ARG A 60 -1.76 -12.24 -0.91
N ILE A 61 -1.80 -13.57 -0.81
CA ILE A 61 -3.03 -14.32 -0.59
C ILE A 61 -3.63 -14.00 0.78
N THR A 62 -2.83 -13.98 1.84
CA THR A 62 -3.28 -13.61 3.19
C THR A 62 -3.87 -12.21 3.20
N ARG A 63 -3.23 -11.24 2.52
CA ARG A 63 -3.76 -9.88 2.40
C ARG A 63 -5.12 -9.85 1.69
N LEU A 64 -5.25 -10.56 0.57
CA LEU A 64 -6.53 -10.69 -0.14
C LEU A 64 -7.60 -11.37 0.72
N GLN A 65 -7.22 -12.36 1.54
CA GLN A 65 -8.14 -13.01 2.49
C GLN A 65 -8.62 -12.03 3.56
N THR A 66 -7.72 -11.26 4.19
CA THR A 66 -8.10 -10.24 5.16
C THR A 66 -9.05 -9.21 4.55
N GLN A 67 -8.72 -8.68 3.37
CA GLN A 67 -9.57 -7.73 2.66
C GLN A 67 -10.96 -8.32 2.36
N LEU A 68 -11.04 -9.58 1.94
CA LEU A 68 -12.33 -10.27 1.70
C LEU A 68 -13.12 -10.51 2.99
N VAL A 69 -12.47 -10.81 4.11
CA VAL A 69 -13.14 -10.99 5.39
C VAL A 69 -13.72 -9.66 5.87
N ASP A 70 -12.95 -8.57 5.79
CA ASP A 70 -13.41 -7.23 6.13
C ASP A 70 -14.58 -6.79 5.23
N LEU A 71 -14.49 -7.13 3.94
CA LEU A 71 -15.55 -6.93 2.94
C LEU A 71 -16.87 -7.59 3.36
N LEU A 72 -16.80 -8.86 3.73
CA LEU A 72 -17.98 -9.65 4.10
C LEU A 72 -18.59 -9.13 5.40
N ASN A 73 -17.76 -8.82 6.41
CA ASN A 73 -18.21 -8.25 7.68
C ASN A 73 -18.94 -6.91 7.49
N GLN A 74 -18.50 -6.08 6.54
CA GLN A 74 -19.15 -4.81 6.21
C GLN A 74 -20.47 -4.99 5.46
N LEU A 75 -20.56 -5.98 4.56
CA LEU A 75 -21.80 -6.33 3.84
C LEU A 75 -22.88 -6.93 4.76
N ASP A 76 -22.47 -7.61 5.84
CA ASP A 76 -23.37 -8.13 6.86
C ASP A 76 -23.88 -7.04 7.84
N GLY A 77 -23.36 -5.82 7.75
CA GLY A 77 -23.82 -4.65 8.50
C GLY A 77 -25.16 -4.08 7.98
N ALA A 78 -25.99 -3.54 8.88
CA ALA A 78 -27.39 -3.15 8.63
C ALA A 78 -27.64 -1.99 7.63
N ALA A 79 -26.61 -1.48 6.95
CA ALA A 79 -26.75 -0.50 5.88
C ALA A 79 -25.64 -0.70 4.84
N MET A 80 -25.99 -1.29 3.70
CA MET A 80 -25.06 -1.48 2.58
C MET A 80 -24.64 -0.10 2.05
N PRO A 81 -23.34 0.27 2.09
CA PRO A 81 -22.88 1.47 1.38
C PRO A 81 -23.07 1.29 -0.13
N HIS A 82 -23.28 2.40 -0.86
CA HIS A 82 -23.46 2.36 -2.31
C HIS A 82 -22.27 1.61 -2.96
N PRO A 83 -22.46 0.73 -3.96
CA PRO A 83 -21.38 -0.09 -4.53
C PRO A 83 -20.14 0.72 -4.96
N GLU A 84 -20.35 1.95 -5.43
CA GLU A 84 -19.29 2.89 -5.79
C GLU A 84 -18.51 3.41 -4.57
N GLN A 85 -19.18 3.71 -3.46
CA GLN A 85 -18.53 4.13 -2.21
C GLN A 85 -17.75 2.99 -1.55
N PHE A 86 -18.21 1.77 -1.75
CA PHE A 86 -17.56 0.56 -1.26
C PHE A 86 -16.27 0.23 -2.03
N LEU A 87 -16.33 0.18 -3.36
CA LEU A 87 -15.13 0.00 -4.21
C LEU A 87 -14.11 1.13 -3.96
N THR A 88 -14.59 2.36 -3.82
CA THR A 88 -13.77 3.52 -3.49
C THR A 88 -13.02 3.34 -2.17
N THR A 89 -13.68 2.79 -1.14
CA THR A 89 -13.08 2.56 0.18
C THR A 89 -11.99 1.48 0.12
N LEU A 90 -12.23 0.38 -0.61
CA LEU A 90 -11.25 -0.71 -0.79
C LEU A 90 -10.02 -0.27 -1.57
N GLU A 91 -10.20 0.52 -2.61
CA GLU A 91 -9.08 1.06 -3.40
C GLU A 91 -8.25 2.04 -2.59
N MET A 92 -8.89 2.89 -1.78
CA MET A 92 -8.18 3.78 -0.85
C MET A 92 -7.38 2.99 0.21
N ILE A 93 -7.94 1.91 0.74
CA ILE A 93 -7.22 1.01 1.65
C ILE A 93 -6.04 0.35 0.92
N SER A 94 -6.23 -0.16 -0.30
CA SER A 94 -5.15 -0.78 -1.07
C SER A 94 -4.02 0.21 -1.40
N MET A 95 -4.34 1.45 -1.78
CA MET A 95 -3.33 2.49 -2.02
C MET A 95 -2.57 2.79 -0.72
N TYR A 96 -3.29 2.98 0.38
CA TYR A 96 -2.69 3.19 1.69
C TYR A 96 -1.77 2.02 2.08
N GLU A 97 -2.19 0.78 1.82
CA GLU A 97 -1.41 -0.42 2.12
C GLU A 97 -0.14 -0.61 1.27
N GLN A 98 -0.11 -0.05 0.07
CA GLN A 98 1.03 -0.12 -0.84
C GLN A 98 2.13 0.87 -0.47
N HIS A 99 1.77 2.01 0.14
CA HIS A 99 2.71 3.08 0.45
C HIS A 99 3.13 3.14 1.91
N PHE A 100 2.28 2.69 2.84
CA PHE A 100 2.59 2.63 4.28
C PHE A 100 3.01 1.22 4.70
N THR A 101 4.09 1.14 5.49
CA THR A 101 4.53 -0.15 6.07
C THR A 101 3.53 -0.64 7.12
N GLN A 102 3.55 -1.94 7.43
CA GLN A 102 2.68 -2.49 8.49
C GLN A 102 2.86 -1.75 9.82
N GLU A 103 4.10 -1.53 10.24
CA GLU A 103 4.42 -0.82 11.48
C GLU A 103 3.87 0.62 11.49
N GLN A 104 3.93 1.33 10.36
CA GLN A 104 3.35 2.67 10.25
C GLN A 104 1.82 2.63 10.38
N ARG A 105 1.16 1.65 9.74
CA ARG A 105 -0.28 1.48 9.84
C ARG A 105 -0.71 1.16 11.26
N ASP A 106 -0.02 0.21 11.91
CA ASP A 106 -0.32 -0.19 13.29
C ASP A 106 -0.22 1.00 14.25
N ARG A 107 0.84 1.82 14.14
CA ARG A 107 0.99 3.05 14.94
C ARG A 107 -0.13 4.06 14.69
N LEU A 108 -0.54 4.26 13.44
CA LEU A 108 -1.60 5.20 13.09
C LEU A 108 -2.97 4.69 13.58
N ASP A 109 -3.20 3.38 13.55
CA ASP A 109 -4.42 2.75 14.05
C ASP A 109 -4.48 2.79 15.59
N GLU A 110 -3.38 2.49 16.28
CA GLU A 110 -3.24 2.69 17.73
C GLU A 110 -3.54 4.14 18.10
N ARG A 111 -2.94 5.10 17.38
CA ARG A 111 -3.16 6.53 17.64
C ARG A 111 -4.61 6.96 17.44
N ARG A 112 -5.29 6.46 16.40
CA ARG A 112 -6.72 6.71 16.18
C ARG A 112 -7.58 6.11 17.29
N ALA A 113 -7.23 4.90 17.75
CA ALA A 113 -7.93 4.26 18.85
C ALA A 113 -7.78 5.05 20.16
N GLU A 114 -6.60 5.60 20.45
CA GLU A 114 -6.36 6.47 21.61
C GLU A 114 -7.20 7.75 21.57
N LEU A 115 -7.31 8.39 20.39
CA LEU A 115 -8.06 9.63 20.21
C LEU A 115 -9.59 9.42 20.28
N GLY A 116 -10.05 8.23 19.91
CA GLY A 116 -11.47 7.89 19.89
C GLY A 116 -12.21 8.40 18.64
N THR A 117 -13.39 7.83 18.40
CA THR A 117 -14.18 8.07 17.19
C THR A 117 -14.64 9.52 17.04
N GLU A 118 -14.98 10.19 18.16
CA GLU A 118 -15.42 11.58 18.15
C GLU A 118 -14.32 12.53 17.64
N ALA A 119 -13.08 12.33 18.10
CA ALA A 119 -11.94 13.12 17.65
C ALA A 119 -11.62 12.87 16.16
N VAL A 120 -11.75 11.62 15.69
CA VAL A 120 -11.58 11.26 14.27
C VAL A 120 -12.63 11.96 13.39
N ASP A 121 -13.89 12.00 13.82
CA ASP A 121 -14.98 12.63 13.08
C ASP A 121 -14.86 14.16 13.05
N ALA A 122 -14.47 14.76 14.19
CA ALA A 122 -14.16 16.18 14.26
C ALA A 122 -12.99 16.55 13.32
N ALA A 123 -11.93 15.74 13.32
CA ALA A 123 -10.78 15.93 12.45
C ALA A 123 -11.16 15.83 10.97
N ARG A 124 -12.02 14.88 10.58
CA ARG A 124 -12.52 14.77 9.19
C ARG A 124 -13.21 16.05 8.74
N THR A 125 -14.06 16.62 9.59
CA THR A 125 -14.76 17.89 9.31
C THR A 125 -13.76 19.04 9.19
N GLN A 126 -12.76 19.08 10.07
CA GLN A 126 -11.71 20.09 10.04
C GLN A 126 -10.85 20.01 8.76
N VAL A 127 -10.47 18.80 8.32
CA VAL A 127 -9.74 18.59 7.06
C VAL A 127 -10.54 19.12 5.88
N ALA A 128 -11.83 18.78 5.79
CA ALA A 128 -12.68 19.26 4.70
C ALA A 128 -12.73 20.80 4.64
N SER A 129 -12.92 21.45 5.79
CA SER A 129 -12.90 22.92 5.89
C SER A 129 -11.55 23.53 5.46
N MET A 130 -10.44 22.92 5.88
CA MET A 130 -9.10 23.38 5.49
C MET A 130 -8.82 23.22 3.99
N ILE A 131 -9.32 22.15 3.36
CA ILE A 131 -9.23 21.98 1.91
C ILE A 131 -10.04 23.04 1.17
N GLU A 132 -11.25 23.36 1.61
CA GLU A 132 -12.05 24.43 1.02
C GLU A 132 -11.38 25.80 1.17
N GLU A 133 -10.76 26.07 2.32
CA GLU A 133 -9.97 27.28 2.56
C GLU A 133 -8.76 27.34 1.63
N ALA A 134 -8.03 26.24 1.47
CA ALA A 134 -6.92 26.13 0.54
C ALA A 134 -7.35 26.37 -0.91
N ILE A 135 -8.49 25.82 -1.35
CA ILE A 135 -9.04 26.07 -2.68
C ILE A 135 -9.33 27.57 -2.88
N ARG A 136 -9.90 28.24 -1.88
CA ARG A 136 -10.16 29.69 -1.95
C ARG A 136 -8.87 30.49 -2.10
N HIS A 137 -7.85 30.23 -1.27
CA HIS A 137 -6.56 30.92 -1.34
C HIS A 137 -5.80 30.63 -2.63
N GLN A 138 -5.81 29.37 -3.07
CA GLN A 138 -5.17 28.96 -4.32
C GLN A 138 -5.81 29.66 -5.52
N ARG A 139 -7.14 29.71 -5.61
CA ARG A 139 -7.86 30.42 -6.69
C ARG A 139 -7.66 31.93 -6.64
N ALA A 140 -7.54 32.50 -5.45
CA ALA A 140 -7.26 33.92 -5.25
C ALA A 140 -5.80 34.29 -5.53
N GLY A 141 -4.91 33.30 -5.71
CA GLY A 141 -3.48 33.54 -5.86
C GLY A 141 -2.84 34.16 -4.62
N THR A 142 -3.37 33.87 -3.42
CA THR A 142 -2.83 34.42 -2.17
C THR A 142 -1.37 33.96 -1.98
N PRO A 143 -0.42 34.87 -1.71
CA PRO A 143 0.97 34.50 -1.44
C PRO A 143 1.14 33.57 -0.23
N PHE A 144 2.15 32.70 -0.26
CA PHE A 144 2.42 31.74 0.82
C PHE A 144 2.85 32.40 2.15
N ASP A 145 3.38 33.61 2.09
CA ASP A 145 3.79 34.40 3.24
C ASP A 145 2.64 35.20 3.87
N ASP A 146 1.44 35.15 3.29
CA ASP A 146 0.24 35.75 3.86
C ASP A 146 -0.08 35.11 5.23
N PRO A 147 -0.39 35.92 6.27
CA PRO A 147 -0.71 35.41 7.60
C PRO A 147 -1.81 34.34 7.62
N ALA A 148 -2.84 34.45 6.78
CA ALA A 148 -3.92 33.48 6.71
C ALA A 148 -3.44 32.13 6.15
N VAL A 149 -2.55 32.17 5.17
CA VAL A 149 -1.98 30.96 4.55
C VAL A 149 -1.00 30.26 5.49
N ARG A 150 -0.20 31.03 6.25
CA ARG A 150 0.66 30.50 7.31
C ARG A 150 -0.15 29.86 8.44
N ASP A 151 -1.24 30.51 8.86
CA ASP A 151 -2.15 29.94 9.88
C ASP A 151 -2.75 28.61 9.40
N LEU A 152 -3.24 28.57 8.15
CA LEU A 152 -3.76 27.35 7.54
C LEU A 152 -2.71 26.23 7.48
N ALA A 153 -1.48 26.53 7.06
CA ALA A 153 -0.37 25.57 7.04
C ALA A 153 0.00 25.07 8.45
N GLY A 154 -0.05 25.96 9.45
CA GLY A 154 0.14 25.63 10.86
C GLY A 154 -0.93 24.69 11.39
N ARG A 155 -2.21 25.00 11.16
CA ARG A 155 -3.35 24.13 11.52
C ARG A 155 -3.26 22.76 10.87
N TRP A 156 -2.90 22.71 9.57
CA TRP A 156 -2.70 21.44 8.86
C TRP A 156 -1.60 20.60 9.51
N SER A 157 -0.47 21.21 9.86
CA SER A 157 0.66 20.51 10.48
C SER A 157 0.33 20.05 11.90
N ALA A 158 -0.36 20.87 12.69
CA ALA A 158 -0.83 20.52 14.02
C ALA A 158 -1.80 19.32 14.00
N LEU A 159 -2.70 19.29 13.02
CA LEU A 159 -3.60 18.15 12.83
C LEU A 159 -2.82 16.89 12.46
N GLY A 160 -1.84 16.99 11.56
CA GLY A 160 -0.96 15.87 11.23
C GLY A 160 -0.22 15.30 12.45
N ALA A 161 0.30 16.17 13.32
CA ALA A 161 0.98 15.77 14.55
C ALA A 161 0.03 15.09 15.56
N GLN A 162 -1.22 15.54 15.64
CA GLN A 162 -2.22 14.89 16.50
C GLN A 162 -2.43 13.42 16.11
N PHE A 163 -2.47 13.14 14.80
CA PHE A 163 -2.68 11.81 14.24
C PHE A 163 -1.39 11.02 13.97
N GLY A 164 -0.21 11.58 14.30
CA GLY A 164 1.09 10.91 14.11
C GLY A 164 1.54 10.81 12.65
N THR A 165 1.03 11.66 11.75
CA THR A 165 1.43 11.70 10.33
C THR A 165 2.50 12.74 10.04
N ASP A 166 3.07 13.37 11.06
CA ASP A 166 4.09 14.41 10.98
C ASP A 166 5.54 13.86 11.00
N GLY A 167 5.72 12.56 11.28
CA GLY A 167 7.03 11.92 11.23
C GLY A 167 7.66 11.91 9.82
N PRO A 168 9.00 11.99 9.68
CA PRO A 168 9.65 12.06 8.37
C PRO A 168 9.34 10.88 7.45
N GLN A 169 9.18 9.67 8.02
CA GLN A 169 8.86 8.47 7.25
C GLN A 169 7.40 8.48 6.80
N GLU A 170 6.49 8.90 7.66
CA GLU A 170 5.05 9.02 7.39
C GLU A 170 4.79 10.08 6.32
N GLN A 171 5.46 11.24 6.42
CA GLN A 171 5.41 12.28 5.39
C GLN A 171 5.95 11.78 4.05
N ALA A 172 7.05 11.00 4.04
CA ALA A 172 7.60 10.42 2.82
C ALA A 172 6.68 9.36 2.19
N SER A 173 5.99 8.56 3.00
CA SER A 173 4.97 7.60 2.53
C SER A 173 3.72 8.31 2.00
N ALA A 174 3.21 9.32 2.72
CA ALA A 174 2.08 10.14 2.30
C ALA A 174 2.37 10.89 0.99
N ARG A 175 3.60 11.39 0.82
CA ARG A 175 4.03 12.03 -0.43
C ARG A 175 4.03 11.07 -1.60
N ARG A 176 4.59 9.87 -1.44
CA ARG A 176 4.59 8.84 -2.50
C ARG A 176 3.16 8.41 -2.87
N LEU A 177 2.32 8.18 -1.86
CA LEU A 177 0.89 7.92 -2.06
C LEU A 177 0.22 9.00 -2.91
N TRP A 178 0.45 10.27 -2.57
CA TRP A 178 -0.09 11.40 -3.31
C TRP A 178 0.46 11.48 -4.75
N ASP A 179 1.78 11.46 -4.91
CA ASP A 179 2.44 11.63 -6.21
C ASP A 179 2.01 10.54 -7.21
N ASP A 180 1.84 9.30 -6.74
CA ASP A 180 1.47 8.14 -7.58
C ASP A 180 -0.05 8.04 -7.83
N ASN A 181 -0.90 8.59 -6.94
CA ASN A 181 -2.35 8.34 -6.97
C ASN A 181 -3.23 9.62 -7.00
N ARG A 182 -2.67 10.83 -7.11
CA ARG A 182 -3.44 12.10 -7.02
C ARG A 182 -4.65 12.19 -7.95
N GLU A 183 -4.58 11.65 -9.16
CA GLU A 183 -5.70 11.65 -10.11
C GLU A 183 -6.84 10.74 -9.65
N GLU A 184 -6.47 9.62 -9.02
CA GLU A 184 -7.42 8.63 -8.55
C GLU A 184 -8.05 9.08 -7.23
N ILE A 185 -7.26 9.68 -6.33
CA ILE A 185 -7.75 10.31 -5.10
C ILE A 185 -8.69 11.46 -5.42
N SER A 186 -8.36 12.30 -6.41
CA SER A 186 -9.17 13.49 -6.74
C SER A 186 -10.54 13.16 -7.33
N ARG A 187 -10.71 11.99 -7.96
CA ARG A 187 -12.03 11.49 -8.42
C ARG A 187 -12.94 11.04 -7.29
N ARG A 188 -12.40 10.81 -6.09
CA ARG A 188 -13.09 10.20 -4.93
C ARG A 188 -13.49 11.21 -3.86
N VAL A 189 -13.15 12.48 -4.07
CA VAL A 189 -13.46 13.57 -3.13
C VAL A 189 -14.55 14.46 -3.71
N PRO A 190 -15.30 15.20 -2.86
CA PRO A 190 -16.43 16.01 -3.33
C PRO A 190 -16.03 17.28 -4.10
N TRP A 191 -14.73 17.60 -4.17
CA TRP A 191 -14.23 18.79 -4.86
C TRP A 191 -13.83 18.48 -6.31
N PRO A 192 -13.89 19.45 -7.23
CA PRO A 192 -13.38 19.27 -8.59
C PRO A 192 -11.90 18.85 -8.56
N ALA A 193 -11.54 17.90 -9.42
CA ALA A 193 -10.23 17.26 -9.38
C ALA A 193 -9.06 18.25 -9.50
N GLU A 194 -9.16 19.21 -10.42
CA GLU A 194 -8.14 20.24 -10.63
C GLU A 194 -7.97 21.14 -9.40
N ASP A 195 -9.08 21.60 -8.81
CA ASP A 195 -9.06 22.46 -7.63
C ASP A 195 -8.47 21.73 -6.43
N PHE A 196 -8.89 20.48 -6.21
CA PHE A 196 -8.40 19.67 -5.10
C PHE A 196 -6.90 19.40 -5.21
N ILE A 197 -6.42 18.98 -6.39
CA ILE A 197 -5.00 18.72 -6.63
C ILE A 197 -4.19 20.01 -6.41
N ALA A 198 -4.67 21.14 -6.94
CA ALA A 198 -4.02 22.43 -6.77
C ALA A 198 -3.99 22.88 -5.30
N ALA A 199 -5.07 22.65 -4.54
CA ALA A 199 -5.13 23.01 -3.12
C ALA A 199 -4.16 22.20 -2.26
N VAL A 200 -4.06 20.88 -2.49
CA VAL A 200 -3.12 20.01 -1.76
C VAL A 200 -1.68 20.40 -2.05
N GLU A 201 -1.37 20.70 -3.32
CA GLU A 201 -0.04 21.18 -3.71
C GLU A 201 0.27 22.57 -3.12
N TYR A 202 -0.72 23.46 -3.12
CA TYR A 202 -0.63 24.78 -2.50
C TYR A 202 -0.32 24.68 -1.00
N LEU A 203 -1.04 23.83 -0.26
CA LEU A 203 -0.78 23.56 1.17
C LEU A 203 0.62 22.98 1.39
N ARG A 204 1.08 22.09 0.51
CA ARG A 204 2.42 21.51 0.59
C ARG A 204 3.51 22.58 0.43
N GLN A 205 3.32 23.51 -0.50
CA GLN A 205 4.24 24.64 -0.71
C GLN A 205 4.19 25.63 0.46
N ALA A 206 2.99 25.98 0.94
CA ALA A 206 2.81 26.84 2.10
C ALA A 206 3.52 26.30 3.36
N ARG A 207 3.43 24.98 3.60
CA ARG A 207 4.13 24.31 4.70
C ARG A 207 5.66 24.29 4.56
N GLY A 208 6.17 24.29 3.34
CA GLY A 208 7.62 24.38 3.09
C GLY A 208 8.17 25.80 3.20
N ALA A 209 7.30 26.81 3.17
CA ALA A 209 7.65 28.23 3.24
C ALA A 209 7.47 28.84 4.65
N ALA A 210 6.79 28.13 5.56
CA ALA A 210 6.58 28.50 6.95
C ALA A 210 7.76 28.07 7.84
#